data_AF-A0A822G6P1-F1
#
_entry.id   AF-A0A822G6P1-F1
#
_cell.length_a   1.000
_cell.length_b   1.000
_cell.length_c   1.000
_cell.angle_alpha   90.00
_cell.angle_beta   90.00
_cell.angle_gamma   90.00
#
_symmetry.space_group_name_H-M   'P 1'
#
loop_
_entity.id
_entity.type
_entity.pdbx_description
1 polymer ?
#
loop_
_entity_poly.entity_id
_entity_poly.type
_entity_poly.pdbx_seq_one_letter_code
_entity_poly.pdbx_strand_id
1 'polypeptide(L)' 'MSNATCIDGINAFICLCPPWYSGLTCSQQIDPCLSEITCANNGTCL' A
#
# COMPACT_ATOMS: atom_id res chain seq x y z
N MET A 1 -13.94 5.59 1.58
CA MET A 1 -12.90 6.38 2.29
C MET A 1 -11.70 5.48 2.44
N SER A 2 -10.68 5.64 1.61
CA SER A 2 -9.41 4.92 1.75
C SER A 2 -8.71 5.44 3.01
N ASN A 3 -8.44 4.53 3.96
CA ASN A 3 -7.90 4.82 5.30
C ASN A 3 -6.40 5.20 5.27
N ALA A 4 -5.96 5.95 4.26
CA ALA A 4 -4.58 6.42 4.17
C ALA A 4 -4.37 7.56 5.17
N THR A 5 -3.43 7.39 6.10
CA THR A 5 -3.12 8.40 7.12
C THR A 5 -1.84 9.12 6.72
N CYS A 6 -1.96 10.35 6.25
CA CYS A 6 -0.81 11.15 5.86
C CYS A 6 -0.30 11.98 7.04
N ILE A 7 0.97 11.75 7.39
CA ILE A 7 1.69 12.48 8.41
C ILE A 7 2.55 13.52 7.70
N ASP A 8 2.21 14.79 7.90
CA ASP A 8 3.01 15.90 7.39
C ASP A 8 4.27 16.07 8.25
N GLY A 9 5.43 16.03 7.62
CA GLY A 9 6.74 16.26 8.23
C GLY A 9 7.36 17.56 7.73
N ILE A 10 8.55 17.90 8.21
CA ILE A 10 9.23 19.14 7.81
C ILE A 10 9.72 18.99 6.36
N ASN A 11 9.07 19.69 5.42
CA ASN A 11 9.29 19.66 3.95
C ASN A 11 8.93 18.36 3.21
N ALA A 12 8.31 17.38 3.86
CA ALA A 12 7.84 16.16 3.21
C ALA A 12 6.66 15.57 3.97
N PHE A 13 5.71 14.97 3.28
CA PHE A 13 4.64 14.19 3.90
C PHE A 13 4.90 12.70 3.66
N ILE A 14 4.62 11.89 4.67
CA ILE A 14 4.65 10.43 4.57
C ILE A 14 3.23 9.93 4.79
N CYS A 15 2.68 9.27 3.78
CA CYS A 15 1.40 8.57 3.95
C CYS A 15 1.64 7.14 4.41
N LEU A 16 1.02 6.80 5.54
CA LEU A 16 0.85 5.43 5.99
C LEU A 16 -0.26 4.80 5.16
N CYS A 17 0.16 3.96 4.22
CA CYS A 17 -0.75 3.27 3.32
C CYS A 17 -1.30 2.00 3.97
N PRO A 18 -2.59 1.68 3.74
CA PRO A 18 -3.12 0.37 4.08
C PRO A 18 -2.39 -0.72 3.26
N PRO A 19 -2.50 -2.00 3.70
CA PRO A 19 -1.98 -3.12 2.92
C PRO A 19 -2.47 -3.05 1.48
N TRP A 20 -1.59 -3.41 0.54
CA TRP A 20 -1.87 -3.39 -0.90
C TRP A 20 -1.94 -1.99 -1.53
N TYR A 21 -1.43 -0.96 -0.87
CA TYR A 21 -1.26 0.38 -1.46
C TYR A 21 0.15 0.93 -1.22
N SER A 22 0.64 1.67 -2.21
CA SER A 22 1.99 2.21 -2.36
C SER A 22 1.95 3.64 -2.89
N GLY A 23 3.11 4.29 -2.83
CA GLY A 23 3.33 5.63 -3.35
C GLY A 23 3.16 6.70 -2.29
N LEU A 24 3.64 7.91 -2.61
CA LEU A 24 3.64 9.06 -1.69
C LEU A 24 2.26 9.35 -1.10
N THR A 25 1.20 9.13 -1.87
CA THR A 25 -0.21 9.37 -1.47
C THR A 25 -1.04 8.10 -1.38
N CYS A 26 -0.41 6.92 -1.35
CA CYS A 26 -1.12 5.63 -1.37
C CYS A 26 -2.07 5.47 -2.58
N SER A 27 -1.74 6.13 -3.69
CA SER A 27 -2.53 6.12 -4.92
C SER A 27 -2.21 4.94 -5.83
N GLN A 28 -1.05 4.31 -5.64
CA GLN A 28 -0.69 3.11 -6.37
C GLN A 28 -1.25 1.92 -5.61
N GLN A 29 -2.15 1.18 -6.24
CA GLN A 29 -2.57 -0.11 -5.70
C GLN A 29 -1.48 -1.13 -6.01
N ILE A 30 -0.97 -1.77 -4.96
CA ILE A 30 -0.05 -2.89 -5.10
C ILE A 30 -0.92 -4.11 -5.37
N ASP A 31 -0.70 -4.76 -6.50
CA ASP A 31 -1.29 -6.06 -6.77
C ASP A 31 -0.55 -7.12 -5.92
N PRO A 32 -1.22 -7.76 -4.94
CA PRO A 32 -0.62 -8.86 -4.17
C PRO A 32 0.08 -9.90 -5.04
N CYS A 33 -0.51 -10.17 -6.21
CA CYS A 33 -0.15 -11.26 -7.10
C CYS A 33 1.06 -10.95 -7.96
N LEU A 34 1.31 -9.67 -8.22
CA LEU A 34 2.47 -9.19 -8.97
C LEU A 34 3.57 -8.64 -8.06
N SER A 35 3.24 -8.34 -6.80
CA SER A 35 4.20 -7.88 -5.80
C SER A 35 4.93 -9.04 -5.14
N GLU A 36 6.12 -8.77 -4.58
CA GLU A 36 6.90 -9.78 -3.86
C GLU A 36 6.23 -10.25 -2.54
N ILE A 37 5.11 -9.63 -2.15
CA ILE A 37 4.21 -10.13 -1.11
C ILE A 37 3.37 -11.25 -1.75
N THR A 38 4.01 -12.39 -1.99
CA THR A 38 3.31 -13.61 -2.40
C THR A 38 2.21 -13.91 -1.39
N CYS A 39 1.01 -14.27 -1.86
CA CYS A 39 -0.07 -14.75 -0.99
C CYS A 39 0.43 -15.94 -0.15
N ALA A 40 0.83 -15.67 1.10
CA ALA A 40 1.24 -16.70 2.03
C ALA A 40 0.05 -17.63 2.35
N ASN A 41 0.32 -18.93 2.50
CA ASN A 41 -0.66 -20.01 2.75
C ASN A 41 -1.50 -20.46 1.54
N ASN A 42 -0.88 -20.73 0.39
CA ASN A 42 -1.56 -21.40 -0.74
C ASN A 42 -2.79 -20.61 -1.26
N GLY A 43 -2.78 -19.28 -1.10
CA GLY A 43 -3.82 -18.40 -1.62
C GLY A 43 -3.68 -18.29 -3.13
N THR A 44 -4.75 -18.60 -3.86
CA THR A 44 -4.78 -18.41 -5.31
C THR A 44 -5.19 -16.98 -5.62
N CYS A 45 -4.34 -16.28 -6.37
CA CYS A 45 -4.66 -14.99 -6.96
C CYS A 45 -5.80 -15.15 -7.97
N LEU A 46 -6.95 -14.52 -7.70
CA LEU A 46 -8.16 -14.53 -8.53
C LEU A 46 -8.34 -13.20 -9.26
#